data_AF-A0A6M7WLZ7-F1
#
_entry.id   AF-A0A6M7WLZ7-F1
#
_cell.length_a   1.000
_cell.length_b   1.000
_cell.length_c   1.000
_cell.angle_alpha   90.00
_cell.angle_beta   90.00
_cell.angle_gamma   90.00
#
_symmetry.space_group_name_H-M   'P 1'
#
loop_
_entity.id
_entity.type
_entity.pdbx_description
1 polymer ?
#
loop_
_entity_poly.entity_id
_entity_poly.type
_entity_poly.pdbx_seq_one_letter_code
_entity_poly.pdbx_strand_id
1 'polypeptide(L)'
;MLGSGAQFSRRSRAIAATGDKSWASLSLAWMRPGDSSCASRPAKPILICIVRERQIMEGRSRIFVALAILAFLAGLGRPAFAQSDSGDCISIFYRTKDAACLDRLVATLDDAQPRIDNGTIIGFFAALFDSAPELRRKLLDGVRSDRAAEFYLVALRKADLADEARRFASARKLENAAPADVTPLKTVMPVSVAMDNDLLIGAYMATGDLSYIDHILENLRTSRDGMAADAIRIGLVMGKFGGAGTPGRPNVMIIAACRKYGCPKNQASRDMMRAMTIASAVWAIGSLAKNDAGIKQELDRFLQNDPRLAAIFASEQNAFANYLTMLTLWTVKKDDALDAALTGYERLEAADTLFKPDSLVQPSEKKK
;
A
#
# COMPACT_ATOMS: atom_id res chain seq x y z
N MET A 1 25.87 39.66 -58.94
CA MET A 1 25.51 38.23 -59.00
C MET A 1 24.36 38.02 -58.01
N LEU A 2 23.09 38.36 -58.29
CA LEU A 2 22.15 37.74 -59.24
C LEU A 2 22.25 36.20 -59.22
N GLY A 3 21.25 35.39 -58.86
CA GLY A 3 19.89 35.63 -58.39
C GLY A 3 19.09 34.30 -58.37
N SER A 4 17.93 34.35 -57.71
CA SER A 4 16.70 33.58 -57.98
C SER A 4 16.56 32.07 -57.68
N GLY A 5 15.38 31.70 -57.17
CA GLY A 5 14.63 30.55 -57.68
C GLY A 5 14.23 29.46 -56.67
N ALA A 6 13.00 29.57 -56.15
CA ALA A 6 12.33 28.63 -55.26
C ALA A 6 11.96 27.26 -55.89
N GLN A 7 11.81 26.21 -55.07
CA GLN A 7 10.57 25.41 -55.01
C GLN A 7 10.53 24.38 -53.85
N PHE A 8 9.34 24.28 -53.27
CA PHE A 8 8.85 23.46 -52.15
C PHE A 8 9.06 21.93 -52.30
N SER A 9 9.28 21.22 -51.18
CA SER A 9 8.37 20.12 -50.75
C SER A 9 8.74 19.52 -49.37
N ARG A 10 7.80 19.66 -48.43
CA ARG A 10 7.44 18.77 -47.31
C ARG A 10 8.49 17.78 -46.77
N ARG A 11 8.92 18.00 -45.52
CA ARG A 11 8.78 17.02 -44.43
C ARG A 11 8.98 17.67 -43.05
N SER A 12 7.93 17.53 -42.26
CA SER A 12 7.69 17.81 -40.84
C SER A 12 8.92 18.04 -39.94
N ARG A 13 8.98 19.20 -39.30
CA ARG A 13 9.71 19.39 -38.03
C ARG A 13 8.89 18.73 -36.92
N ALA A 14 9.40 17.64 -36.36
CA ALA A 14 9.04 17.18 -35.03
C ALA A 14 10.21 17.53 -34.10
N ILE A 15 9.99 18.52 -33.23
CA ILE A 15 10.82 18.75 -32.05
C ILE A 15 10.52 17.57 -31.12
N ALA A 16 11.51 16.71 -30.92
CA ALA A 16 11.44 15.62 -29.96
C ALA A 16 11.47 16.22 -28.54
N ALA A 17 10.28 16.33 -27.95
CA ALA A 17 10.11 16.53 -26.52
C ALA A 17 10.42 15.21 -25.81
N THR A 18 11.58 15.10 -25.18
CA THR A 18 11.86 14.09 -24.15
C THR A 18 11.17 14.54 -22.86
N GLY A 19 9.85 14.38 -22.84
CA GLY A 19 9.01 14.44 -21.64
C GLY A 19 8.81 13.02 -21.13
N ASP A 20 9.45 12.73 -20.01
CA ASP A 20 9.47 11.46 -19.31
C ASP A 20 8.05 11.03 -18.90
N LYS A 21 7.55 9.95 -19.53
CA LYS A 21 6.24 9.35 -19.25
C LYS A 21 6.45 8.14 -18.35
N SER A 22 6.41 8.34 -17.05
CA SER A 22 6.45 7.28 -16.03
C SER A 22 5.36 7.46 -14.96
N TRP A 23 4.10 7.54 -15.38
CA TRP A 23 2.94 7.46 -14.45
C TRP A 23 1.73 6.86 -15.19
N ALA A 24 1.84 5.61 -15.65
CA ALA A 24 0.73 4.91 -16.30
C ALA A 24 0.81 3.36 -16.28
N SER A 25 1.66 2.74 -15.46
CA SER A 25 1.88 1.28 -15.51
C SER A 25 1.19 0.47 -14.40
N LEU A 26 0.20 1.03 -13.68
CA LEU A 26 -0.51 0.30 -12.61
C LEU A 26 -2.02 0.10 -12.85
N SER A 27 -2.53 0.30 -14.06
CA SER A 27 -3.95 0.04 -14.34
C SER A 27 -4.19 -0.24 -15.81
N LEU A 28 -4.02 -1.48 -16.26
CA LEU A 28 -4.65 -2.01 -17.47
C LEU A 28 -4.28 -3.48 -17.66
N ALA A 29 -5.16 -4.39 -17.23
CA ALA A 29 -5.51 -5.58 -17.99
C ALA A 29 -6.74 -6.26 -17.37
N TRP A 30 -7.66 -6.66 -18.23
CA TRP A 30 -8.82 -7.55 -18.01
C TRP A 30 -10.14 -6.91 -17.57
N MET A 31 -10.95 -6.55 -18.56
CA MET A 31 -12.36 -6.96 -18.64
C MET A 31 -12.89 -6.79 -20.07
N ARG A 32 -13.45 -7.86 -20.65
CA ARG A 32 -14.54 -7.77 -21.63
C ARG A 32 -15.69 -8.68 -21.18
N PRO A 33 -16.95 -8.25 -21.35
CA PRO A 33 -18.12 -8.87 -20.77
C PRO A 33 -18.79 -9.87 -21.73
N GLY A 34 -19.45 -10.88 -21.18
CA GLY A 34 -20.36 -11.78 -21.89
C GLY A 34 -21.70 -11.83 -21.17
N ASP A 35 -22.73 -11.34 -21.87
CA ASP A 35 -24.13 -11.28 -21.45
C ASP A 35 -24.76 -12.64 -21.16
N SER A 36 -25.74 -12.70 -20.25
CA SER A 36 -27.07 -13.27 -20.58
C SER A 36 -28.09 -13.09 -19.45
N SER A 37 -29.27 -12.66 -19.91
CA SER A 37 -30.53 -12.32 -19.26
C SER A 37 -31.48 -13.52 -19.01
N CYS A 38 -32.41 -13.39 -18.05
CA CYS A 38 -33.84 -13.81 -18.07
C CYS A 38 -34.49 -13.44 -16.69
N ALA A 39 -35.42 -12.49 -16.53
CA ALA A 39 -36.87 -12.52 -16.81
C ALA A 39 -37.57 -13.80 -16.26
N SER A 40 -38.70 -13.83 -15.52
CA SER A 40 -39.74 -12.85 -15.13
C SER A 40 -40.86 -13.53 -14.27
N ARG A 41 -41.25 -12.95 -13.09
CA ARG A 41 -42.62 -12.72 -12.50
C ARG A 41 -43.64 -13.90 -12.27
N PRO A 42 -44.79 -13.73 -11.53
CA PRO A 42 -45.20 -12.81 -10.43
C PRO A 42 -46.08 -13.43 -9.27
N ALA A 43 -46.46 -12.58 -8.29
CA ALA A 43 -47.76 -12.50 -7.56
C ALA A 43 -47.88 -12.89 -6.05
N LYS A 44 -47.84 -11.82 -5.20
CA LYS A 44 -48.63 -11.41 -3.99
C LYS A 44 -49.79 -12.29 -3.44
N PRO A 45 -50.42 -11.97 -2.27
CA PRO A 45 -50.01 -11.15 -1.09
C PRO A 45 -50.41 -11.78 0.28
N ILE A 46 -49.70 -11.54 1.39
CA ILE A 46 -50.34 -11.58 2.74
C ILE A 46 -49.82 -10.42 3.59
N LEU A 47 -50.73 -9.47 3.81
CA LEU A 47 -50.76 -8.46 4.85
C LEU A 47 -51.17 -9.15 6.16
N ILE A 48 -50.72 -8.61 7.30
CA ILE A 48 -50.99 -9.03 8.71
C ILE A 48 -49.76 -9.68 9.36
N CYS A 49 -48.83 -8.84 9.82
CA CYS A 49 -48.06 -9.02 11.05
C CYS A 49 -47.32 -7.71 11.41
N ILE A 50 -47.98 -6.56 11.23
CA ILE A 50 -47.45 -5.28 11.70
C ILE A 50 -48.12 -5.03 13.04
N VAL A 51 -47.33 -5.13 14.13
CA VAL A 51 -47.45 -4.44 15.44
C VAL A 51 -46.71 -5.19 16.55
N ARG A 52 -46.25 -6.44 16.35
CA ARG A 52 -45.51 -7.20 17.40
C ARG A 52 -44.01 -7.45 17.15
N GLU A 53 -43.44 -6.82 16.12
CA GLU A 53 -42.06 -7.09 15.66
C GLU A 53 -41.09 -5.91 15.87
N ARG A 54 -41.55 -4.83 16.52
CA ARG A 54 -40.74 -3.60 16.74
C ARG A 54 -39.81 -3.66 17.96
N GLN A 55 -39.94 -4.64 18.84
CA GLN A 55 -39.08 -4.76 20.03
C GLN A 55 -38.15 -5.99 20.05
N ILE A 56 -38.21 -6.86 19.03
CA ILE A 56 -37.30 -8.02 18.91
C ILE A 56 -36.19 -7.77 17.87
N MET A 57 -36.35 -6.78 16.98
CA MET A 57 -35.36 -6.47 15.94
C MET A 57 -34.15 -5.65 16.41
N GLU A 58 -34.22 -4.89 17.51
CA GLU A 58 -33.07 -4.11 18.01
C GLU A 58 -31.98 -4.97 18.63
N GLY A 59 -32.35 -6.07 19.31
CA GLY A 59 -31.38 -7.01 19.89
C GLY A 59 -30.72 -7.93 18.85
N ARG A 60 -31.48 -8.36 17.84
CA ARG A 60 -30.97 -9.23 16.76
C ARG A 60 -30.08 -8.49 15.78
N SER A 61 -30.40 -7.23 15.44
CA SER A 61 -29.58 -6.42 14.53
C SER A 61 -28.15 -6.22 15.04
N ARG A 62 -27.97 -5.97 16.35
CA ARG A 62 -26.64 -5.83 16.96
C ARG A 62 -25.82 -7.12 16.94
N ILE A 63 -26.46 -8.28 17.09
CA ILE A 63 -25.81 -9.59 17.06
C ILE A 63 -25.41 -9.97 15.62
N PHE A 64 -26.23 -9.66 14.61
CA PHE A 64 -25.88 -9.86 13.21
C PHE A 64 -24.77 -8.91 12.72
N VAL A 65 -24.75 -7.66 13.18
CA VAL A 65 -23.67 -6.71 12.91
C VAL A 65 -22.36 -7.17 13.57
N ALA A 66 -22.40 -7.64 14.82
CA ALA A 66 -21.23 -8.19 15.50
C ALA A 66 -20.69 -9.48 14.82
N LEU A 67 -21.58 -10.37 14.35
CA LEU A 67 -21.21 -11.58 13.63
C LEU A 67 -20.71 -11.30 12.20
N ALA A 68 -21.23 -10.28 11.52
CA ALA A 68 -20.72 -9.83 10.23
C ALA A 68 -19.32 -9.22 10.39
N ILE A 69 -19.06 -8.42 11.43
CA ILE A 69 -17.74 -7.88 11.76
C ILE A 69 -16.73 -9.02 12.04
N LEU A 70 -17.12 -10.03 12.84
CA LEU A 70 -16.27 -11.18 13.15
C LEU A 70 -15.99 -12.09 11.94
N ALA A 71 -16.97 -12.32 11.07
CA ALA A 71 -16.78 -13.13 9.86
C ALA A 71 -15.97 -12.41 8.77
N PHE A 72 -16.05 -11.07 8.68
CA PHE A 72 -15.30 -10.28 7.70
C PHE A 72 -13.86 -9.97 8.11
N LEU A 73 -13.54 -9.95 9.41
CA LEU A 73 -12.16 -9.85 9.91
C LEU A 73 -11.34 -11.11 9.61
N ALA A 74 -11.99 -12.27 9.50
CA ALA A 74 -11.35 -13.54 9.14
C ALA A 74 -11.32 -13.81 7.61
N GLY A 75 -12.02 -13.02 6.80
CA GLY A 75 -12.31 -13.32 5.38
C GLY A 75 -11.61 -12.42 4.36
N LEU A 76 -10.52 -12.95 3.80
CA LEU A 76 -10.02 -12.71 2.44
C LEU A 76 -9.79 -11.25 2.02
N GLY A 77 -8.64 -10.74 2.43
CA GLY A 77 -7.77 -9.91 1.60
C GLY A 77 -6.36 -10.42 1.84
N ARG A 78 -5.89 -11.35 1.00
CA ARG A 78 -4.49 -11.77 1.06
C ARG A 78 -3.67 -10.55 0.65
N PRO A 79 -2.69 -10.12 1.45
CA PRO A 79 -1.88 -8.97 1.09
C PRO A 79 -1.12 -9.26 -0.20
N ALA A 80 -1.15 -8.32 -1.14
CA ALA A 80 -0.35 -8.39 -2.37
C ALA A 80 1.16 -8.49 -2.11
N PHE A 81 1.59 -8.23 -0.86
CA PHE A 81 2.98 -8.34 -0.41
C PHE A 81 3.43 -9.76 0.00
N ALA A 82 2.53 -10.75 0.06
CA ALA A 82 2.86 -12.10 0.55
C ALA A 82 2.71 -13.21 -0.49
N GLN A 83 2.62 -12.89 -1.78
CA GLN A 83 2.49 -13.90 -2.82
C GLN A 83 3.47 -13.65 -3.96
N SER A 84 4.74 -13.88 -3.66
CA SER A 84 5.67 -14.40 -4.66
C SER A 84 5.52 -15.93 -4.64
N ASP A 85 5.31 -16.55 -5.80
CA ASP A 85 5.22 -18.01 -5.98
C ASP A 85 6.53 -18.76 -5.62
N SER A 86 7.52 -18.07 -5.06
CA SER A 86 8.76 -18.60 -4.47
C SER A 86 8.72 -18.75 -2.94
N GLY A 87 7.61 -19.18 -2.35
CA GLY A 87 7.59 -19.74 -0.97
C GLY A 87 8.38 -18.94 0.08
N ASP A 88 8.22 -17.62 0.06
CA ASP A 88 8.52 -16.59 1.05
C ASP A 88 9.82 -16.69 1.88
N CYS A 89 10.97 -16.96 1.22
CA CYS A 89 12.29 -16.95 1.87
C CYS A 89 12.51 -15.70 2.73
N ILE A 90 12.18 -14.52 2.18
CA ILE A 90 12.35 -13.24 2.88
C ILE A 90 11.52 -13.20 4.16
N SER A 91 10.21 -13.44 4.11
CA SER A 91 9.39 -13.22 5.31
C SER A 91 9.69 -14.17 6.47
N ILE A 92 10.22 -15.37 6.19
CA ILE A 92 10.50 -16.38 7.21
C ILE A 92 11.97 -16.41 7.64
N PHE A 93 12.89 -15.79 6.88
CA PHE A 93 14.33 -15.97 7.07
C PHE A 93 14.78 -15.60 8.47
N TYR A 94 14.32 -14.48 9.04
CA TYR A 94 14.77 -14.12 10.39
C TYR A 94 14.41 -15.16 11.45
N ARG A 95 13.37 -15.99 11.22
CA ARG A 95 12.97 -17.08 12.12
C ARG A 95 13.69 -18.38 11.81
N THR A 96 13.85 -18.72 10.53
CA THR A 96 14.38 -20.03 10.11
C THR A 96 15.90 -20.03 9.93
N LYS A 97 16.47 -18.89 9.57
CA LYS A 97 17.86 -18.70 9.13
C LYS A 97 18.26 -19.72 8.05
N ASP A 98 17.30 -20.15 7.22
CA ASP A 98 17.53 -21.14 6.17
C ASP A 98 18.36 -20.54 5.02
N ALA A 99 19.68 -20.78 5.05
CA ALA A 99 20.58 -20.32 4.02
C ALA A 99 20.27 -20.91 2.63
N ALA A 100 19.63 -22.09 2.54
CA ALA A 100 19.29 -22.70 1.26
C ALA A 100 18.15 -21.96 0.54
N CYS A 101 17.33 -21.19 1.27
CA CYS A 101 16.32 -20.35 0.65
C CYS A 101 16.94 -19.15 -0.08
N LEU A 102 18.11 -18.68 0.35
CA LEU A 102 18.81 -17.56 -0.28
C LEU A 102 19.27 -17.88 -1.70
N ASP A 103 19.72 -19.11 -1.95
CA ASP A 103 20.11 -19.52 -3.30
C ASP A 103 18.92 -19.44 -4.27
N ARG A 104 17.72 -19.80 -3.82
CA ARG A 104 16.48 -19.66 -4.60
C ARG A 104 16.10 -18.18 -4.78
N LEU A 105 16.23 -17.37 -3.73
CA LEU A 105 15.96 -15.94 -3.80
C LEU A 105 16.88 -15.25 -4.81
N VAL A 106 18.17 -15.57 -4.81
CA VAL A 106 19.13 -15.02 -5.78
C VAL A 106 18.78 -15.43 -7.20
N ALA A 107 18.39 -16.68 -7.43
CA ALA A 107 17.94 -17.11 -8.75
C ALA A 107 16.74 -16.29 -9.25
N THR A 108 15.81 -15.89 -8.37
CA THR A 108 14.68 -15.03 -8.79
C THR A 108 15.08 -13.60 -9.16
N LEU A 109 16.24 -13.11 -8.70
CA LEU A 109 16.76 -11.80 -9.11
C LEU A 109 17.21 -11.80 -10.58
N ASP A 110 17.60 -12.96 -11.10
CA ASP A 110 18.02 -13.12 -12.49
C ASP A 110 16.84 -13.05 -13.45
N ASP A 111 15.66 -13.47 -12.99
CA ASP A 111 14.41 -13.44 -13.75
C ASP A 111 13.60 -12.14 -13.56
N ALA A 112 14.02 -11.26 -12.65
CA ALA A 112 13.29 -10.03 -12.32
C ALA A 112 13.42 -8.96 -13.41
N GLN A 113 12.29 -8.38 -13.83
CA GLN A 113 12.27 -7.36 -14.88
C GLN A 113 13.15 -6.13 -14.54
N PRO A 114 13.78 -5.47 -15.55
CA PRO A 114 14.80 -4.45 -15.36
C PRO A 114 14.48 -3.23 -14.46
N ARG A 115 13.20 -2.98 -14.14
CA ARG A 115 12.70 -1.69 -13.64
C ARG A 115 11.91 -1.75 -12.34
N ILE A 116 11.87 -2.88 -11.65
CA ILE A 116 11.21 -2.96 -10.35
C ILE A 116 12.28 -2.76 -9.27
N ASP A 117 12.41 -1.53 -8.77
CA ASP A 117 13.18 -1.26 -7.56
C ASP A 117 12.52 -2.04 -6.41
N ASN A 118 13.14 -3.14 -6.01
CA ASN A 118 12.61 -4.00 -4.97
C ASN A 118 13.23 -3.63 -3.63
N GLY A 119 12.70 -2.56 -3.03
CA GLY A 119 13.17 -2.01 -1.75
C GLY A 119 13.32 -3.09 -0.67
N THR A 120 12.36 -4.01 -0.57
CA THR A 120 12.40 -5.14 0.36
C THR A 120 13.62 -6.04 0.17
N ILE A 121 13.96 -6.40 -1.07
CA ILE A 121 15.12 -7.27 -1.32
C ILE A 121 16.43 -6.53 -0.99
N ILE A 122 16.54 -5.27 -1.39
CA ILE A 122 17.72 -4.45 -1.10
C ILE A 122 17.92 -4.32 0.40
N GLY A 123 16.84 -4.03 1.15
CA GLY A 123 16.87 -3.89 2.59
C GLY A 123 17.23 -5.18 3.30
N PHE A 124 16.69 -6.30 2.82
CA PHE A 124 17.01 -7.64 3.30
C PHE A 124 18.50 -7.95 3.17
N PHE A 125 19.08 -7.81 1.98
CA PHE A 125 20.50 -8.07 1.78
C PHE A 125 21.39 -7.04 2.48
N ALA A 126 20.99 -5.78 2.56
CA ALA A 126 21.76 -4.76 3.28
C ALA A 126 21.91 -5.12 4.76
N ALA A 127 20.81 -5.48 5.43
CA ALA A 127 20.85 -5.88 6.83
C ALA A 127 21.54 -7.24 7.02
N LEU A 128 21.36 -8.19 6.10
CA LEU A 128 22.05 -9.48 6.12
C LEU A 128 23.56 -9.31 5.98
N PHE A 129 24.01 -8.44 5.09
CA PHE A 129 25.42 -8.17 4.85
C PHE A 129 26.08 -7.48 6.04
N ASP A 130 25.40 -6.55 6.70
CA ASP A 130 25.89 -5.94 7.93
C ASP A 130 25.98 -6.96 9.08
N SER A 131 24.95 -7.79 9.25
CA SER A 131 24.84 -8.68 10.42
C SER A 131 25.50 -10.06 10.29
N ALA A 132 25.79 -10.54 9.07
CA ALA A 132 26.33 -11.89 8.83
C ALA A 132 27.52 -11.90 7.84
N PRO A 133 28.74 -11.53 8.28
CA PRO A 133 29.91 -11.37 7.39
C PRO A 133 30.31 -12.64 6.62
N GLU A 134 30.19 -13.82 7.23
CA GLU A 134 30.53 -15.08 6.57
C GLU A 134 29.53 -15.45 5.47
N LEU A 135 28.24 -15.21 5.71
CA LEU A 135 27.20 -15.43 4.71
C LEU A 135 27.28 -14.40 3.59
N ARG A 136 27.58 -13.13 3.92
CA ARG A 136 27.90 -12.08 2.95
C ARG A 136 29.00 -12.55 2.00
N ARG A 137 30.15 -12.99 2.52
CA ARG A 137 31.27 -13.45 1.68
C ARG A 137 30.84 -14.57 0.74
N LYS A 138 30.15 -15.59 1.27
CA LYS A 138 29.61 -16.71 0.46
C LYS A 138 28.70 -16.23 -0.68
N LEU A 139 27.80 -15.27 -0.40
CA LEU A 139 26.86 -14.74 -1.39
C LEU A 139 27.57 -13.88 -2.45
N LEU A 140 28.50 -13.01 -2.05
CA LEU A 140 29.26 -12.16 -2.97
C LEU A 140 30.16 -13.00 -3.90
N ASP A 141 30.77 -14.07 -3.39
CA ASP A 141 31.60 -14.98 -4.19
C ASP A 141 30.74 -15.86 -5.13
N GLY A 142 29.52 -16.20 -4.71
CA GLY A 142 28.63 -17.12 -5.42
C GLY A 142 27.70 -16.49 -6.46
N VAL A 143 27.52 -15.16 -6.46
CA VAL A 143 26.63 -14.47 -7.41
C VAL A 143 27.13 -14.68 -8.85
N ARG A 144 26.26 -15.03 -9.79
CA ARG A 144 26.68 -15.34 -11.17
C ARG A 144 26.31 -14.24 -12.16
N SER A 145 25.16 -13.63 -11.93
CA SER A 145 24.54 -12.66 -12.80
C SER A 145 24.93 -11.23 -12.44
N ASP A 146 25.21 -10.42 -13.47
CA ASP A 146 25.47 -8.99 -13.29
C ASP A 146 24.23 -8.28 -12.72
N ARG A 147 23.02 -8.76 -13.04
CA ARG A 147 21.76 -8.25 -12.49
C ARG A 147 21.70 -8.40 -10.97
N ALA A 148 21.93 -9.61 -10.46
CA ALA A 148 21.96 -9.85 -9.02
C ALA A 148 23.13 -9.11 -8.35
N ALA A 149 24.27 -8.96 -9.04
CA ALA A 149 25.40 -8.18 -8.57
C ALA A 149 25.08 -6.69 -8.42
N GLU A 150 24.27 -6.09 -9.30
CA GLU A 150 23.79 -4.71 -9.14
C GLU A 150 22.98 -4.55 -7.84
N PHE A 151 22.06 -5.46 -7.55
CA PHE A 151 21.30 -5.46 -6.29
C PHE A 151 22.22 -5.57 -5.07
N TYR A 152 23.21 -6.47 -5.10
CA TYR A 152 24.17 -6.63 -4.03
C TYR A 152 25.05 -5.40 -3.84
N LEU A 153 25.44 -4.73 -4.93
CA LEU A 153 26.19 -3.49 -4.84
C LEU A 153 25.38 -2.40 -4.11
N VAL A 154 24.10 -2.24 -4.45
CA VAL A 154 23.23 -1.28 -3.74
C VAL A 154 23.08 -1.69 -2.28
N ALA A 155 22.86 -2.98 -1.99
CA ALA A 155 22.74 -3.50 -0.64
C ALA A 155 24.02 -3.27 0.20
N LEU A 156 25.22 -3.49 -0.35
CA LEU A 156 26.50 -3.22 0.32
C LEU A 156 26.65 -1.74 0.67
N ARG A 157 26.27 -0.84 -0.25
CA ARG A 157 26.32 0.60 0.01
C ARG A 157 25.29 1.01 1.06
N LYS A 158 24.07 0.46 1.02
CA LYS A 158 23.05 0.64 2.06
C LYS A 158 23.48 0.07 3.41
N ALA A 159 24.28 -0.98 3.44
CA ALA A 159 24.87 -1.55 4.66
C ALA A 159 26.04 -0.73 5.23
N ASP A 160 26.41 0.39 4.60
CA ASP A 160 27.57 1.21 4.96
C ASP A 160 28.93 0.47 4.82
N LEU A 161 28.99 -0.53 3.92
CA LEU A 161 30.18 -1.34 3.66
C LEU A 161 30.95 -0.78 2.45
N ALA A 162 31.36 0.48 2.53
CA ALA A 162 31.92 1.23 1.39
C ALA A 162 33.14 0.55 0.73
N ASP A 163 34.07 0.00 1.51
CA ASP A 163 35.27 -0.67 1.00
C ASP A 163 34.96 -1.97 0.26
N GLU A 164 33.97 -2.71 0.76
CA GLU A 164 33.52 -3.96 0.14
C GLU A 164 32.70 -3.68 -1.11
N ALA A 165 31.81 -2.67 -1.07
CA ALA A 165 31.09 -2.19 -2.23
C ALA A 165 32.05 -1.74 -3.35
N ARG A 166 33.12 -1.01 -3.03
CA ARG A 166 34.13 -0.60 -4.02
C ARG A 166 34.86 -1.79 -4.63
N ARG A 167 35.37 -2.71 -3.79
CA ARG A 167 36.06 -3.93 -4.26
C ARG A 167 35.16 -4.81 -5.12
N PHE A 168 33.92 -5.01 -4.68
CA PHE A 168 32.92 -5.79 -5.39
C PHE A 168 32.55 -5.16 -6.74
N ALA A 169 32.31 -3.84 -6.77
CA ALA A 169 32.05 -3.10 -8.01
C ALA A 169 33.21 -3.24 -9.00
N SER A 170 34.45 -3.08 -8.56
CA SER A 170 35.63 -3.22 -9.43
C SER A 170 35.85 -4.64 -9.95
N ALA A 171 35.65 -5.65 -9.10
CA ALA A 171 35.73 -7.05 -9.54
C ALA A 171 34.68 -7.39 -10.61
N ARG A 172 33.54 -6.69 -10.58
CA ARG A 172 32.39 -6.91 -11.47
C ARG A 172 32.24 -5.91 -12.61
N LYS A 173 33.07 -4.87 -12.68
CA LYS A 173 32.95 -3.76 -13.64
C LYS A 173 31.61 -3.01 -13.53
N LEU A 174 31.14 -2.80 -12.29
CA LEU A 174 29.85 -2.17 -11.95
C LEU A 174 30.01 -0.78 -11.33
N GLU A 175 31.14 -0.10 -11.56
CA GLU A 175 31.46 1.18 -10.91
C GLU A 175 30.40 2.25 -11.17
N ASN A 176 29.77 2.22 -12.35
CA ASN A 176 28.74 3.16 -12.79
C ASN A 176 27.30 2.65 -12.60
N ALA A 177 27.11 1.43 -12.07
CA ALA A 177 25.80 0.77 -12.07
C ALA A 177 24.88 1.20 -10.91
N ALA A 178 25.42 1.88 -9.90
CA ALA A 178 24.64 2.32 -8.75
C ALA A 178 25.04 3.73 -8.28
N PRO A 179 24.15 4.48 -7.59
CA PRO A 179 24.47 5.78 -7.00
C PRO A 179 25.55 5.62 -5.92
N ALA A 180 26.61 6.43 -5.99
CA ALA A 180 27.68 6.40 -4.99
C ALA A 180 27.23 6.96 -3.64
N ASP A 181 26.32 7.94 -3.67
CA ASP A 181 25.71 8.54 -2.48
C ASP A 181 24.36 7.86 -2.20
N VAL A 182 24.34 7.00 -1.17
CA VAL A 182 23.12 6.38 -0.67
C VAL A 182 23.02 6.57 0.83
N THR A 183 21.83 6.88 1.32
CA THR A 183 21.56 6.93 2.75
C THR A 183 21.73 5.53 3.36
N PRO A 184 22.63 5.35 4.35
CA PRO A 184 22.81 4.08 5.04
C PRO A 184 21.51 3.59 5.69
N LEU A 185 21.28 2.29 5.69
CA LEU A 185 20.07 1.66 6.19
C LEU A 185 19.76 2.05 7.65
N LYS A 186 20.80 2.14 8.49
CA LYS A 186 20.70 2.51 9.92
C LYS A 186 20.17 3.93 10.14
N THR A 187 20.26 4.80 9.13
CA THR A 187 19.83 6.22 9.23
C THR A 187 18.61 6.53 8.35
N VAL A 188 18.04 5.54 7.66
CA VAL A 188 16.84 5.71 6.85
C VAL A 188 15.66 6.05 7.73
N MET A 189 14.98 7.16 7.39
CA MET A 189 13.73 7.61 8.00
C MET A 189 12.71 7.83 6.87
N PRO A 190 11.66 7.01 6.77
CA PRO A 190 10.73 7.03 5.65
C PRO A 190 9.75 8.20 5.79
N VAL A 191 10.19 9.41 5.45
CA VAL A 191 9.38 10.62 5.61
C VAL A 191 8.43 10.84 4.42
N SER A 192 8.90 10.66 3.18
CA SER A 192 8.11 10.97 1.98
C SER A 192 8.38 10.03 0.80
N VAL A 193 9.07 8.92 1.06
CA VAL A 193 9.40 7.90 0.06
C VAL A 193 8.88 6.56 0.57
N ALA A 194 7.78 6.08 -0.01
CA ALA A 194 7.16 4.83 0.42
C ALA A 194 8.09 3.61 0.30
N MET A 195 9.01 3.63 -0.67
CA MET A 195 10.02 2.57 -0.87
C MET A 195 10.98 2.44 0.33
N ASP A 196 11.17 3.48 1.13
CA ASP A 196 11.98 3.39 2.34
C ASP A 196 11.29 2.51 3.42
N ASN A 197 9.95 2.42 3.42
CA ASN A 197 9.25 1.45 4.27
C ASN A 197 9.58 0.02 3.85
N ASP A 198 9.56 -0.26 2.54
CA ASP A 198 9.87 -1.59 1.99
C ASP A 198 11.31 -1.99 2.34
N LEU A 199 12.25 -1.04 2.23
CA LEU A 199 13.64 -1.22 2.63
C LEU A 199 13.77 -1.64 4.11
N LEU A 200 13.10 -0.92 5.02
CA LEU A 200 13.14 -1.20 6.46
C LEU A 200 12.42 -2.52 6.81
N ILE A 201 11.33 -2.86 6.11
CA ILE A 201 10.67 -4.17 6.24
C ILE A 201 11.62 -5.29 5.82
N GLY A 202 12.31 -5.16 4.69
CA GLY A 202 13.32 -6.12 4.25
C GLY A 202 14.41 -6.33 5.30
N ALA A 203 14.90 -5.24 5.89
CA ALA A 203 15.91 -5.27 6.93
C ALA A 203 15.46 -6.02 8.19
N TYR A 204 14.22 -5.78 8.63
CA TYR A 204 13.57 -6.55 9.69
C TYR A 204 13.52 -8.04 9.32
N MET A 205 13.09 -8.38 8.10
CA MET A 205 12.95 -9.76 7.65
C MET A 205 14.27 -10.54 7.57
N ALA A 206 15.41 -9.85 7.45
CA ALA A 206 16.74 -10.47 7.54
C ALA A 206 17.18 -10.73 8.99
N THR A 207 16.90 -9.77 9.88
CA THR A 207 17.53 -9.70 11.21
C THR A 207 16.62 -10.09 12.36
N GLY A 208 15.34 -9.73 12.29
CA GLY A 208 14.36 -9.75 13.37
C GLY A 208 14.42 -8.50 14.27
N ASP A 209 15.23 -7.50 13.92
CA ASP A 209 15.39 -6.29 14.73
C ASP A 209 14.20 -5.33 14.57
N LEU A 210 13.45 -5.16 15.67
CA LEU A 210 12.26 -4.31 15.72
C LEU A 210 12.57 -2.81 15.60
N SER A 211 13.83 -2.39 15.73
CA SER A 211 14.23 -0.99 15.51
C SER A 211 13.82 -0.49 14.10
N TYR A 212 13.90 -1.35 13.08
CA TYR A 212 13.45 -1.03 11.72
C TYR A 212 11.94 -0.79 11.64
N ILE A 213 11.14 -1.51 12.44
CA ILE A 213 9.69 -1.30 12.50
C ILE A 213 9.36 0.00 13.24
N ASP A 214 10.05 0.31 14.34
CA ASP A 214 9.90 1.58 15.05
C ASP A 214 10.27 2.78 14.16
N HIS A 215 11.32 2.68 13.35
CA HIS A 215 11.68 3.72 12.36
C HIS A 215 10.57 3.98 11.33
N ILE A 216 9.86 2.94 10.88
CA ILE A 216 8.70 3.09 10.00
C ILE A 216 7.57 3.86 10.71
N LEU A 217 7.33 3.53 11.98
CA LEU A 217 6.25 4.11 12.78
C LEU A 217 6.55 5.56 13.25
N GLU A 218 7.81 5.97 13.29
CA GLU A 218 8.23 7.31 13.71
C GLU A 218 7.61 8.44 12.86
N ASN A 219 7.43 8.21 11.56
CA ASN A 219 6.78 9.21 10.70
C ASN A 219 5.30 9.42 11.07
N LEU A 220 4.61 8.37 11.50
CA LEU A 220 3.25 8.46 12.04
C LEU A 220 3.26 9.21 13.38
N ARG A 221 4.18 8.87 14.29
CA ARG A 221 4.37 9.51 15.61
C ARG A 221 4.49 11.04 15.49
N THR A 222 5.33 11.51 14.57
CA THR A 222 5.63 12.93 14.37
C THR A 222 4.66 13.66 13.41
N SER A 223 3.59 13.00 12.96
CA SER A 223 2.61 13.60 12.05
C SER A 223 1.51 14.36 12.79
N ARG A 224 0.99 15.41 12.13
CA ARG A 224 -0.20 16.14 12.61
C ARG A 224 -1.44 15.24 12.57
N ASP A 225 -2.34 15.40 13.53
CA ASP A 225 -3.50 14.51 13.72
C ASP A 225 -4.35 14.29 12.46
N GLY A 226 -4.63 15.36 11.71
CA GLY A 226 -5.38 15.25 10.45
C GLY A 226 -4.67 14.41 9.38
N MET A 227 -3.33 14.43 9.35
CA MET A 227 -2.53 13.61 8.44
C MET A 227 -2.45 12.17 8.94
N ALA A 228 -2.29 11.95 10.25
CA ALA A 228 -2.37 10.62 10.84
C ALA A 228 -3.71 9.96 10.51
N ALA A 229 -4.82 10.66 10.73
CA ALA A 229 -6.17 10.18 10.43
C ALA A 229 -6.35 9.82 8.95
N ASP A 230 -5.99 10.74 8.03
CA ASP A 230 -6.06 10.49 6.60
C ASP A 230 -5.21 9.29 6.17
N ALA A 231 -3.97 9.22 6.66
CA ALA A 231 -3.04 8.15 6.30
C ALA A 231 -3.49 6.79 6.83
N ILE A 232 -3.99 6.72 8.07
CA ILE A 232 -4.59 5.51 8.63
C ILE A 232 -5.80 5.08 7.78
N ARG A 233 -6.67 6.02 7.42
CA ARG A 233 -7.84 5.75 6.57
C ARG A 233 -7.46 5.18 5.21
N ILE A 234 -6.50 5.82 4.53
CA ILE A 234 -5.98 5.37 3.24
C ILE A 234 -5.36 3.98 3.40
N GLY A 235 -4.53 3.78 4.43
CA GLY A 235 -3.87 2.50 4.72
C GLY A 235 -4.87 1.36 4.97
N LEU A 236 -5.98 1.60 5.68
CA LEU A 236 -7.05 0.62 5.90
C LEU A 236 -7.75 0.22 4.60
N VAL A 237 -8.08 1.20 3.75
CA VAL A 237 -8.68 0.95 2.42
C VAL A 237 -7.71 0.18 1.53
N MET A 238 -6.43 0.57 1.48
CA MET A 238 -5.39 -0.15 0.76
C MET A 238 -5.25 -1.59 1.28
N GLY A 239 -5.29 -1.78 2.59
CA GLY A 239 -5.21 -3.09 3.23
C GLY A 239 -6.36 -4.04 2.90
N LYS A 240 -7.57 -3.51 2.66
CA LYS A 240 -8.73 -4.32 2.30
C LYS A 240 -8.86 -4.57 0.81
N PHE A 241 -8.54 -3.60 -0.03
CA PHE A 241 -8.82 -3.65 -1.48
C PHE A 241 -7.57 -3.68 -2.38
N GLY A 242 -6.36 -3.69 -1.82
CA GLY A 242 -5.13 -3.95 -2.56
C GLY A 242 -4.69 -2.81 -3.49
N GLY A 243 -4.69 -1.56 -3.02
CA GLY A 243 -4.18 -0.39 -3.78
C GLY A 243 -5.04 0.05 -4.98
N ALA A 244 -5.89 -0.83 -5.53
CA ALA A 244 -6.76 -0.56 -6.68
C ALA A 244 -8.00 0.31 -6.35
N GLY A 245 -8.21 0.65 -5.08
CA GLY A 245 -9.41 1.33 -4.60
C GLY A 245 -10.59 0.38 -4.40
N THR A 246 -11.72 0.91 -3.91
CA THR A 246 -12.90 0.11 -3.60
C THR A 246 -13.56 -0.46 -4.87
N PRO A 247 -13.81 -1.78 -4.95
CA PRO A 247 -14.44 -2.39 -6.12
C PRO A 247 -15.78 -1.76 -6.50
N GLY A 248 -15.96 -1.47 -7.79
CA GLY A 248 -17.19 -0.89 -8.31
C GLY A 248 -17.39 0.60 -7.98
N ARG A 249 -16.37 1.26 -7.42
CA ARG A 249 -16.40 2.70 -7.11
C ARG A 249 -15.20 3.42 -7.76
N PRO A 250 -15.34 4.71 -8.11
CA PRO A 250 -14.21 5.48 -8.61
C PRO A 250 -13.14 5.66 -7.53
N ASN A 251 -11.85 5.52 -7.88
CA ASN A 251 -10.75 5.74 -6.95
C ASN A 251 -10.51 7.25 -6.72
N VAL A 252 -11.40 7.88 -5.95
CA VAL A 252 -11.35 9.33 -5.67
C VAL A 252 -10.46 9.70 -4.48
N MET A 253 -10.00 8.71 -3.70
CA MET A 253 -9.28 8.95 -2.45
C MET A 253 -7.91 9.60 -2.68
N ILE A 254 -7.14 9.13 -3.66
CA ILE A 254 -5.86 9.75 -4.02
C ILE A 254 -6.07 11.18 -4.53
N ILE A 255 -7.14 11.41 -5.30
CA ILE A 255 -7.49 12.74 -5.80
C ILE A 255 -7.87 13.67 -4.65
N ALA A 256 -8.64 13.18 -3.69
CA ALA A 256 -9.05 13.92 -2.50
C ALA A 256 -7.83 14.29 -1.62
N ALA A 257 -6.94 13.33 -1.39
CA ALA A 257 -5.67 13.57 -0.70
C ALA A 257 -4.84 14.65 -1.43
N CYS A 258 -4.71 14.55 -2.76
CA CYS A 258 -3.97 15.56 -3.53
C CYS A 258 -4.59 16.97 -3.43
N ARG A 259 -5.92 17.07 -3.41
CA ARG A 259 -6.62 18.34 -3.22
C ARG A 259 -6.38 18.90 -1.81
N LYS A 260 -6.48 18.05 -0.79
CA LYS A 260 -6.31 18.42 0.63
C LYS A 260 -4.89 18.88 0.94
N TYR A 261 -3.88 18.25 0.36
CA TYR A 261 -2.46 18.56 0.58
C TYR A 261 -1.83 19.46 -0.50
N GLY A 262 -2.63 20.00 -1.43
CA GLY A 262 -2.19 21.02 -2.38
C GLY A 262 -1.18 20.52 -3.41
N CYS A 263 -1.51 19.49 -4.18
CA CYS A 263 -0.72 19.06 -5.33
C CYS A 263 -0.70 20.13 -6.45
N PRO A 264 0.48 20.67 -6.83
CA PRO A 264 0.60 21.45 -8.05
C PRO A 264 0.14 20.64 -9.27
N LYS A 265 -0.28 21.30 -10.35
CA LYS A 265 -0.72 20.62 -11.58
C LYS A 265 0.30 19.54 -11.99
N ASN A 266 -0.10 18.28 -11.85
CA ASN A 266 0.65 17.05 -12.17
C ASN A 266 1.83 16.66 -11.25
N GLN A 267 1.96 17.21 -10.04
CA GLN A 267 3.01 16.81 -9.08
C GLN A 267 2.45 16.59 -7.68
N ALA A 268 2.90 15.54 -6.99
CA ALA A 268 2.55 15.32 -5.59
C ALA A 268 3.27 16.34 -4.70
N SER A 269 2.56 16.96 -3.77
CA SER A 269 3.18 17.82 -2.76
C SER A 269 3.96 16.99 -1.74
N ARG A 270 4.90 17.62 -1.01
CA ARG A 270 5.65 16.94 0.06
C ARG A 270 4.72 16.35 1.13
N ASP A 271 3.69 17.09 1.52
CA ASP A 271 2.69 16.62 2.48
C ASP A 271 1.87 15.45 1.96
N MET A 272 1.50 15.45 0.67
CA MET A 272 0.83 14.33 0.03
C MET A 272 1.73 13.09 0.05
N MET A 273 3.00 13.23 -0.34
CA MET A 273 3.96 12.13 -0.33
C MET A 273 4.21 11.59 1.08
N ARG A 274 4.27 12.47 2.09
CA ARG A 274 4.35 12.07 3.49
C ARG A 274 3.12 11.29 3.94
N ALA A 275 1.91 11.78 3.65
CA ALA A 275 0.67 11.07 3.99
C ALA A 275 0.60 9.69 3.32
N MET A 276 0.98 9.58 2.05
CA MET A 276 1.02 8.29 1.33
C MET A 276 2.09 7.34 1.87
N THR A 277 3.23 7.87 2.32
CA THR A 277 4.30 7.08 2.97
C THR A 277 3.83 6.52 4.32
N ILE A 278 3.10 7.32 5.11
CA ILE A 278 2.49 6.84 6.35
C ILE A 278 1.38 5.82 6.05
N ALA A 279 0.57 6.04 5.00
CA ALA A 279 -0.49 5.11 4.63
C ALA A 279 0.05 3.75 4.18
N SER A 280 1.14 3.73 3.41
CA SER A 280 1.80 2.47 3.03
C SER A 280 2.40 1.75 4.23
N ALA A 281 2.97 2.50 5.20
CA ALA A 281 3.43 1.94 6.47
C ALA A 281 2.28 1.28 7.27
N VAL A 282 1.16 1.98 7.45
CA VAL A 282 -0.02 1.45 8.15
C VAL A 282 -0.51 0.17 7.49
N TRP A 283 -0.61 0.16 6.16
CA TRP A 283 -1.00 -1.03 5.40
C TRP A 283 0.00 -2.18 5.60
N ALA A 284 1.28 -1.94 5.35
CA ALA A 284 2.31 -2.97 5.38
C ALA A 284 2.46 -3.58 6.79
N ILE A 285 2.59 -2.75 7.82
CA ILE A 285 2.70 -3.21 9.21
C ILE A 285 1.43 -3.93 9.65
N GLY A 286 0.25 -3.35 9.40
CA GLY A 286 -1.03 -3.98 9.75
C GLY A 286 -1.25 -5.31 9.04
N SER A 287 -0.72 -5.47 7.83
CA SER A 287 -0.72 -6.74 7.10
C SER A 287 0.21 -7.76 7.74
N LEU A 288 1.46 -7.38 8.02
CA LEU A 288 2.47 -8.26 8.58
C LEU A 288 2.13 -8.72 10.01
N ALA A 289 1.58 -7.82 10.83
CA ALA A 289 1.16 -8.10 12.20
C ALA A 289 0.11 -9.24 12.33
N LYS A 290 -0.56 -9.63 11.24
CA LYS A 290 -1.48 -10.78 11.23
C LYS A 290 -0.75 -12.12 11.40
N ASN A 291 0.47 -12.22 10.88
CA ASN A 291 1.25 -13.46 10.83
C ASN A 291 2.59 -13.35 11.57
N ASP A 292 2.88 -12.18 12.14
CA ASP A 292 4.12 -11.88 12.85
C ASP A 292 3.84 -11.33 14.25
N ALA A 293 4.11 -12.16 15.26
CA ALA A 293 3.90 -11.82 16.66
C ALA A 293 4.82 -10.70 17.14
N GLY A 294 6.05 -10.60 16.61
CA GLY A 294 7.00 -9.55 16.96
C GLY A 294 6.51 -8.19 16.46
N ILE A 295 6.13 -8.11 15.19
CA ILE A 295 5.53 -6.89 14.62
C ILE A 295 4.23 -6.52 15.34
N LYS A 296 3.39 -7.51 15.65
CA LYS A 296 2.15 -7.27 16.41
C LYS A 296 2.43 -6.65 17.78
N GLN A 297 3.35 -7.24 18.54
CA GLN A 297 3.73 -6.72 19.86
C GLN A 297 4.30 -5.30 19.77
N GLU A 298 5.10 -5.03 18.75
CA GLU A 298 5.69 -3.71 18.52
C GLU A 298 4.63 -2.66 18.16
N LEU A 299 3.66 -3.01 17.31
CA LEU A 299 2.52 -2.14 17.00
C LEU A 299 1.66 -1.88 18.24
N ASP A 300 1.38 -2.92 19.03
CA ASP A 300 0.60 -2.79 20.27
C ASP A 300 1.35 -1.89 21.28
N ARG A 301 2.67 -2.05 21.43
CA ARG A 301 3.55 -1.19 22.24
C ARG A 301 3.54 0.26 21.75
N PHE A 302 3.64 0.47 20.44
CA PHE A 302 3.62 1.79 19.82
C PHE A 302 2.33 2.55 20.16
N LEU A 303 1.17 1.91 19.98
CA LEU A 303 -0.13 2.52 20.28
C LEU A 303 -0.34 2.74 21.78
N GLN A 304 0.10 1.81 22.64
CA GLN A 304 0.03 2.00 24.10
C GLN A 304 0.84 3.21 24.58
N ASN A 305 1.97 3.51 23.92
CA ASN A 305 2.85 4.61 24.28
C ASN A 305 2.45 5.97 23.68
N ASP A 306 1.53 6.01 22.70
CA ASP A 306 0.98 7.24 22.13
C ASP A 306 -0.57 7.20 22.20
N PRO A 307 -1.17 7.64 23.34
CA PRO A 307 -2.62 7.64 23.52
C PRO A 307 -3.37 8.47 22.47
N ARG A 308 -2.73 9.51 21.92
CA ARG A 308 -3.31 10.34 20.86
C ARG A 308 -3.43 9.53 19.57
N LEU A 309 -2.39 8.84 19.14
CA LEU A 309 -2.47 7.95 17.98
C LEU A 309 -3.38 6.75 18.22
N ALA A 310 -3.41 6.19 19.43
CA ALA A 310 -4.37 5.14 19.76
C ALA A 310 -5.82 5.59 19.57
N ALA A 311 -6.17 6.81 20.01
CA ALA A 311 -7.50 7.37 19.83
C ALA A 311 -7.84 7.61 18.35
N ILE A 312 -6.92 8.18 17.58
CA ILE A 312 -7.10 8.38 16.12
C ILE A 312 -7.29 7.04 15.43
N PHE A 313 -6.43 6.06 15.72
CA PHE A 313 -6.47 4.73 15.12
C PHE A 313 -7.78 3.99 15.44
N ALA A 314 -8.29 4.10 16.68
CA ALA A 314 -9.59 3.54 17.05
C ALA A 314 -10.76 4.22 16.32
N SER A 315 -10.74 5.55 16.22
CA SER A 315 -11.76 6.31 15.47
C SER A 315 -11.80 5.92 13.99
N GLU A 316 -10.65 5.85 13.34
CA GLU A 316 -10.57 5.50 11.91
C GLU A 316 -10.92 4.03 11.64
N GLN A 317 -10.57 3.10 12.53
CA GLN A 317 -11.03 1.71 12.43
C GLN A 317 -12.56 1.59 12.52
N ASN A 318 -13.19 2.33 13.44
CA ASN A 318 -14.66 2.34 13.56
C ASN A 318 -15.32 2.94 12.31
N ALA A 319 -14.80 4.06 11.81
CA ALA A 319 -15.29 4.67 10.58
C ALA A 319 -15.11 3.73 9.38
N PHE A 320 -14.01 2.99 9.33
CA PHE A 320 -13.77 2.00 8.29
C PHE A 320 -14.74 0.81 8.38
N ALA A 321 -15.05 0.31 9.58
CA ALA A 321 -16.04 -0.75 9.76
C ALA A 321 -17.45 -0.31 9.29
N ASN A 322 -17.82 0.93 9.61
CA ASN A 322 -19.07 1.53 9.12
C ASN A 322 -19.07 1.67 7.59
N TYR A 323 -17.95 2.14 7.03
CA TYR A 323 -17.75 2.23 5.59
C TYR A 323 -17.93 0.88 4.88
N LEU A 324 -17.33 -0.20 5.39
CA LEU A 324 -17.49 -1.54 4.83
C LEU A 324 -18.94 -2.03 4.91
N THR A 325 -19.62 -1.78 6.03
CA THR A 325 -21.03 -2.13 6.20
C THR A 325 -21.92 -1.41 5.19
N MET A 326 -21.70 -0.10 5.01
CA MET A 326 -22.42 0.70 4.02
C MET A 326 -22.13 0.27 2.59
N LEU A 327 -20.88 -0.11 2.31
CA LEU A 327 -20.49 -0.60 1.00
C LEU A 327 -21.28 -1.88 0.64
N THR A 328 -21.39 -2.82 1.58
CA THR A 328 -22.21 -4.03 1.39
C THR A 328 -23.69 -3.73 1.19
N LEU A 329 -24.24 -2.73 1.90
CA LEU A 329 -25.63 -2.32 1.69
C LEU A 329 -25.84 -1.64 0.34
N TRP A 330 -24.88 -0.80 -0.07
CA TRP A 330 -24.93 -0.09 -1.35
C TRP A 330 -24.80 -1.04 -2.54
N THR A 331 -23.97 -2.08 -2.46
CA THR A 331 -23.86 -3.05 -3.57
C THR A 331 -25.19 -3.76 -3.85
N VAL A 332 -26.04 -3.93 -2.84
CA VAL A 332 -27.37 -4.54 -2.95
C VAL A 332 -28.44 -3.52 -3.35
N LYS A 333 -28.47 -2.36 -2.70
CA LYS A 333 -29.58 -1.38 -2.83
C LYS A 333 -29.37 -0.34 -3.92
N LYS A 334 -28.11 -0.02 -4.25
CA LYS A 334 -27.73 1.06 -5.18
C LYS A 334 -28.41 2.41 -4.83
N ASP A 335 -28.45 2.72 -3.55
CA ASP A 335 -29.10 3.91 -2.99
C ASP A 335 -28.16 5.13 -3.01
N ASP A 336 -28.68 6.30 -3.42
CA ASP A 336 -27.89 7.53 -3.59
C ASP A 336 -27.40 8.11 -2.26
N ALA A 337 -28.16 7.97 -1.17
CA ALA A 337 -27.71 8.43 0.15
C ALA A 337 -26.57 7.57 0.69
N LEU A 338 -26.61 6.26 0.45
CA LEU A 338 -25.48 5.37 0.72
C LEU A 338 -24.26 5.72 -0.15
N ASP A 339 -24.47 6.01 -1.44
CA ASP A 339 -23.39 6.42 -2.35
C ASP A 339 -22.71 7.72 -1.88
N ALA A 340 -23.49 8.69 -1.43
CA ALA A 340 -22.99 9.96 -0.90
C ALA A 340 -22.17 9.75 0.39
N ALA A 341 -22.64 8.93 1.32
CA ALA A 341 -21.93 8.62 2.55
C ALA A 341 -20.59 7.89 2.30
N LEU A 342 -20.59 6.92 1.37
CA LEU A 342 -19.36 6.24 0.93
C LEU A 342 -18.38 7.22 0.28
N THR A 343 -18.89 8.10 -0.58
CA THR A 343 -18.09 9.14 -1.25
C THR A 343 -17.47 10.12 -0.26
N GLY A 344 -18.17 10.50 0.82
CA GLY A 344 -17.64 11.36 1.87
C GLY A 344 -16.42 10.73 2.57
N TYR A 345 -16.50 9.45 2.89
CA TYR A 345 -15.37 8.69 3.43
C TYR A 345 -14.19 8.61 2.45
N GLU A 346 -14.48 8.32 1.18
CA GLU A 346 -13.48 8.29 0.12
C GLU A 346 -12.86 9.68 -0.15
N ARG A 347 -13.56 10.77 0.18
CA ARG A 347 -13.07 12.16 0.06
C ARG A 347 -12.28 12.64 1.28
N LEU A 348 -12.03 11.76 2.24
CA LEU A 348 -11.30 12.07 3.46
C LEU A 348 -12.00 13.11 4.36
N GLU A 349 -13.33 13.12 4.38
CA GLU A 349 -14.11 13.88 5.37
C GLU A 349 -13.89 13.31 6.79
N ALA A 350 -14.20 14.08 7.83
CA ALA A 350 -13.83 13.70 9.20
C ALA A 350 -14.66 12.49 9.69
N ALA A 351 -14.02 11.52 10.35
CA ALA A 351 -14.64 10.26 10.77
C ALA A 351 -15.85 10.45 11.70
N ASP A 352 -15.83 11.47 12.54
CA ASP A 352 -16.91 11.86 13.46
C ASP A 352 -18.12 12.51 12.76
N THR A 353 -17.93 12.98 11.53
CA THR A 353 -18.99 13.54 10.68
C THR A 353 -19.62 12.51 9.75
N LEU A 354 -18.89 11.44 9.44
CA LEU A 354 -19.32 10.36 8.56
C LEU A 354 -20.07 9.29 9.36
N PHE A 355 -21.29 8.96 8.95
CA PHE A 355 -22.12 7.90 9.55
C PHE A 355 -22.84 8.22 10.87
N LYS A 356 -23.21 9.49 11.11
CA LYS A 356 -24.19 9.81 12.16
C LYS A 356 -25.52 9.07 11.87
N PRO A 357 -26.14 8.39 12.86
CA PRO A 357 -27.37 7.62 12.66
C PRO A 357 -28.52 8.42 12.02
N ASP A 358 -28.60 9.71 12.35
CA ASP A 358 -29.73 10.57 11.96
C ASP A 358 -29.74 10.96 10.48
N SER A 359 -28.62 10.86 9.75
CA SER A 359 -28.55 11.20 8.33
C SER A 359 -28.90 10.02 7.41
N LEU A 360 -28.97 8.80 7.94
CA LEU A 360 -29.21 7.57 7.19
C LEU A 360 -30.69 7.14 7.21
N VAL A 361 -31.51 7.84 8.01
CA VAL A 361 -32.95 7.61 8.18
C VAL A 361 -33.71 8.92 8.01
N GLN A 362 -33.50 9.61 6.89
CA GLN A 362 -34.53 10.52 6.40
C GLN A 362 -35.24 9.84 5.23
N PRO A 363 -36.51 9.42 5.41
CA PRO A 363 -37.33 9.03 4.27
C PRO A 363 -37.35 10.21 3.31
N SER A 364 -37.05 9.96 2.04
CA SER A 364 -37.29 10.96 1.00
C SER A 364 -38.77 11.31 1.03
N GLU A 365 -39.10 12.47 1.59
CA GLU A 365 -40.39 13.08 1.37
C GLU A 365 -40.49 13.34 -0.13
N LYS A 366 -41.22 12.47 -0.82
CA LYS A 366 -41.69 12.71 -2.18
C LYS A 366 -42.44 14.02 -2.16
N LYS A 367 -41.80 15.09 -2.65
CA LYS A 367 -42.49 16.31 -3.06
C LYS A 367 -43.58 15.90 -4.06
N LYS A 368 -44.82 16.14 -3.67
CA LYS A 368 -46.00 16.04 -4.52
C LYS A 368 -46.01 17.13 -5.56
#